data_AF-A0A7Y9WQX3-F1
#
_entry.id   AF-A0A7Y9WQX3-F1
#
_cell.length_a   1.000
_cell.length_b   1.000
_cell.length_c   1.000
_cell.angle_alpha   90.00
_cell.angle_beta   90.00
_cell.angle_gamma   90.00
#
_symmetry.space_group_name_H-M   'P 1'
#
loop_
_entity.id
_entity.type
_entity.pdbx_description
1 polymer ?
#
loop_
_entity_poly.entity_id
_entity_poly.type
_entity_poly.pdbx_seq_one_letter_code
_entity_poly.pdbx_strand_id
1 'polypeptide(L)'
;MMEKRSLIKDAHEIFSAIALIELGARLQVLESELSLPRVRLIRLYHEVKGIAPPKGMLPYSADRYMTWRANIHASLFYNIYLYLKTETGCSHLDALTKGYRLYLDHCGEDGVSPALDMTRAWTLVRFFDAGILQLTQCCRCRGKFVAHRYDPQRNVLCCACLPPPARVGKTKTRPCPAIQEQKAAPKAVVPITRERCPDASLRLPA
;
A
#
# COMPACT_ATOMS: atom_id res chain seq x y z
N MET A 1 5.10 7.01 -38.88
CA MET A 1 6.58 6.96 -38.85
C MET A 1 6.97 6.22 -37.59
N MET A 2 7.75 5.13 -37.69
CA MET A 2 8.35 4.51 -36.51
C MET A 2 9.49 5.42 -36.06
N GLU A 3 9.30 6.15 -34.96
CA GLU A 3 10.43 6.76 -34.24
C GLU A 3 11.48 5.68 -33.99
N LYS A 4 12.75 5.99 -34.32
CA LYS A 4 13.88 5.11 -34.01
C LYS A 4 14.00 5.01 -32.49
N ARG A 5 13.33 4.03 -31.89
CA ARG A 5 13.54 3.69 -30.48
C ARG A 5 14.99 3.30 -30.26
N SER A 6 15.54 3.77 -29.14
CA SER A 6 16.91 3.42 -28.74
C SER A 6 16.97 1.91 -28.46
N LEU A 7 17.94 1.23 -29.07
CA LEU A 7 18.17 -0.21 -28.86
C LEU A 7 18.38 -0.56 -27.38
N ILE A 8 19.01 0.35 -26.62
CA ILE A 8 19.22 0.19 -25.18
C ILE A 8 17.88 0.19 -24.45
N LYS A 9 16.98 1.13 -24.79
CA LYS A 9 15.63 1.19 -24.18
C LYS A 9 14.82 -0.05 -24.52
N ASP A 10 14.89 -0.50 -25.77
CA ASP A 10 14.21 -1.73 -26.20
C ASP A 10 14.73 -2.94 -25.42
N ALA A 11 16.05 -3.06 -25.21
CA ALA A 11 16.63 -4.12 -24.40
C ALA A 11 16.14 -4.06 -22.95
N HIS A 12 16.12 -2.88 -22.33
CA HIS A 12 15.59 -2.69 -20.98
C HIS A 12 14.11 -3.09 -20.85
N GLU A 13 13.26 -2.75 -21.83
CA GLU A 13 11.85 -3.16 -21.82
C GLU A 13 11.71 -4.68 -21.92
N ILE A 14 12.53 -5.35 -22.75
CA ILE A 14 12.52 -6.82 -22.85
C ILE A 14 12.92 -7.45 -21.53
N PHE A 15 14.01 -7.01 -20.90
CA PHE A 15 14.44 -7.56 -19.61
C PHE A 15 13.41 -7.32 -18.51
N SER A 16 12.76 -6.15 -18.52
CA SER A 16 11.67 -5.85 -17.59
C SER A 16 10.47 -6.78 -17.82
N ALA A 17 10.11 -7.03 -19.09
CA ALA A 17 9.06 -7.98 -19.45
C ALA A 17 9.38 -9.40 -18.95
N ILE A 18 10.60 -9.89 -19.19
CA ILE A 18 11.05 -11.21 -18.72
C ILE A 18 10.89 -11.29 -17.20
N ALA A 19 11.41 -10.31 -16.46
CA ALA A 19 11.31 -10.27 -15.00
C ALA A 19 9.86 -10.34 -14.51
N LEU A 20 8.95 -9.58 -15.12
CA LEU A 20 7.53 -9.60 -14.78
C LEU A 20 6.88 -10.96 -15.11
N ILE A 21 7.20 -11.55 -16.25
CA ILE A 21 6.69 -12.87 -16.66
C ILE A 21 7.16 -13.95 -15.68
N GLU A 22 8.44 -13.95 -15.31
CA GLU A 22 9.00 -14.87 -14.33
C GLU A 22 8.24 -14.81 -13.00
N LEU A 23 7.96 -13.60 -12.52
CA LEU A 23 7.17 -13.32 -11.31
C LEU A 23 5.67 -13.68 -11.44
N GLY A 24 5.21 -14.11 -12.62
CA GLY A 24 3.83 -14.54 -12.85
C GLY A 24 2.88 -13.40 -13.20
N ALA A 25 3.37 -12.29 -13.74
CA ALA A 25 2.52 -11.23 -14.26
C ALA A 25 1.72 -11.71 -15.48
N ARG A 26 0.43 -11.36 -15.53
CA ARG A 26 -0.42 -11.62 -16.71
C ARG A 26 -0.07 -10.65 -17.84
N LEU A 27 -0.42 -11.03 -19.07
CA LEU A 27 -0.19 -10.21 -20.27
C LEU A 27 -0.77 -8.78 -20.13
N GLN A 28 -1.94 -8.63 -19.52
CA GLN A 28 -2.57 -7.32 -19.28
C GLN A 28 -1.71 -6.38 -18.43
N VAL A 29 -0.93 -6.92 -17.49
CA VAL A 29 0.01 -6.13 -16.69
C VAL A 29 1.17 -5.66 -17.58
N LEU A 30 1.72 -6.56 -18.39
CA LEU A 30 2.81 -6.23 -19.33
C LEU A 30 2.38 -5.15 -20.32
N GLU A 31 1.16 -5.24 -20.86
CA GLU A 31 0.59 -4.26 -21.80
C GLU A 31 0.37 -2.88 -21.16
N SER A 32 0.12 -2.83 -19.85
CA SER A 32 -0.08 -1.57 -19.14
C SER A 32 1.23 -0.91 -18.69
N GLU A 33 2.26 -1.69 -18.40
CA GLU A 33 3.51 -1.21 -17.81
C GLU A 33 4.63 -1.00 -18.85
N LEU A 34 4.53 -1.62 -20.02
CA LEU A 34 5.58 -1.60 -21.05
C LEU A 34 5.04 -1.08 -22.37
N SER A 35 5.91 -0.48 -23.18
CA SER A 35 5.53 0.04 -24.50
C SER A 35 5.80 -0.94 -25.65
N LEU A 36 6.01 -2.23 -25.34
CA LEU A 36 6.25 -3.28 -26.32
C LEU A 36 4.96 -3.69 -27.04
N PRO A 37 5.01 -3.97 -28.35
CA PRO A 37 3.83 -4.44 -29.09
C PRO A 37 3.29 -5.75 -28.50
N ARG A 38 1.96 -5.89 -28.42
CA ARG A 38 1.27 -7.09 -27.92
C ARG A 38 1.79 -8.39 -28.53
N VAL A 39 2.01 -8.43 -29.84
CA VAL A 39 2.54 -9.61 -30.55
C VAL A 39 3.90 -10.04 -29.99
N ARG A 40 4.76 -9.08 -29.66
CA ARG A 40 6.09 -9.32 -29.09
C ARG A 40 5.99 -9.83 -27.65
N LEU A 41 5.09 -9.25 -26.85
CA LEU A 41 4.83 -9.70 -25.47
C LEU A 41 4.30 -11.15 -25.43
N ILE A 42 3.40 -11.53 -26.34
CA ILE A 42 2.88 -12.90 -26.43
C ILE A 42 4.00 -13.90 -26.76
N ARG A 43 4.85 -13.57 -27.74
CA ARG A 43 6.01 -14.41 -28.11
C ARG A 43 6.96 -14.59 -26.93
N LEU A 44 7.33 -13.49 -26.27
CA LEU A 44 8.20 -13.51 -25.11
C LEU A 44 7.61 -14.33 -23.95
N TYR A 45 6.30 -14.22 -23.72
CA TYR A 45 5.61 -15.02 -22.70
C TYR A 45 5.72 -16.52 -23.00
N HIS A 46 5.52 -16.93 -24.26
CA HIS A 46 5.69 -18.31 -24.68
C HIS A 46 7.13 -18.80 -24.53
N GLU A 47 8.12 -17.97 -24.90
CA GLU A 47 9.54 -18.32 -24.79
C GLU A 47 9.97 -18.52 -23.32
N VAL A 48 9.47 -17.69 -22.39
CA VAL A 48 9.84 -17.75 -20.98
C VAL A 48 9.05 -18.82 -20.19
N LYS A 49 7.74 -18.97 -20.43
CA LYS A 49 6.87 -19.88 -19.64
C LYS A 49 6.50 -21.17 -20.35
N GLY A 50 6.77 -21.31 -21.65
CA GLY A 50 6.39 -22.47 -22.45
C GLY A 50 4.87 -22.61 -22.71
N ILE A 51 4.04 -21.71 -22.18
CA ILE A 51 2.58 -21.75 -22.30
C ILE A 51 2.06 -20.43 -22.83
N ALA A 52 0.85 -20.46 -23.40
CA ALA A 52 0.15 -19.24 -23.79
C ALA A 52 -0.24 -18.42 -22.55
N PRO A 53 -0.23 -17.08 -22.64
CA PRO A 53 -0.69 -16.24 -21.55
C PRO A 53 -2.15 -16.56 -21.20
N PRO A 54 -2.48 -16.66 -19.91
CA PRO A 54 -3.83 -17.00 -19.48
C PRO A 54 -4.82 -15.93 -19.94
N LYS A 55 -5.94 -16.39 -20.51
CA LYS A 55 -7.06 -15.53 -20.92
C LYS A 55 -7.94 -15.24 -19.70
N GLY A 56 -8.45 -14.03 -19.62
CA GLY A 56 -9.37 -13.61 -18.57
C GLY A 56 -9.15 -12.17 -18.15
N MET A 57 -10.17 -11.57 -17.56
CA MET A 57 -10.07 -10.21 -17.04
C MET A 57 -9.30 -10.18 -15.71
N LEU A 58 -8.69 -9.04 -15.43
CA LEU A 58 -8.17 -8.76 -14.11
C LEU A 58 -9.31 -8.67 -13.09
N PRO A 59 -9.05 -9.07 -11.84
CA PRO A 59 -10.02 -8.93 -10.76
C PRO A 59 -10.38 -7.47 -10.52
N TYR A 60 -11.68 -7.14 -10.55
CA TYR A 60 -12.19 -5.77 -10.50
C TYR A 60 -12.48 -5.24 -9.08
N SER A 61 -12.67 -6.10 -8.08
CA SER A 61 -13.03 -5.67 -6.72
C SER A 61 -11.83 -5.54 -5.79
N ALA A 62 -11.84 -4.48 -4.98
CA ALA A 62 -10.87 -4.26 -3.91
C ALA A 62 -11.14 -5.16 -2.68
N ASP A 63 -12.34 -5.72 -2.54
CA ASP A 63 -12.76 -6.52 -1.37
C ASP A 63 -11.92 -7.77 -1.14
N ARG A 64 -11.31 -8.31 -2.20
CA ARG A 64 -10.36 -9.41 -2.10
C ARG A 64 -9.13 -9.12 -1.25
N TYR A 65 -8.82 -7.84 -1.01
CA TYR A 65 -7.75 -7.41 -0.09
C TYR A 65 -8.23 -7.20 1.35
N MET A 66 -9.54 -7.26 1.60
CA MET A 66 -10.10 -7.07 2.94
C MET A 66 -10.20 -8.38 3.74
N THR A 67 -10.05 -9.53 3.08
CA THR A 67 -10.00 -10.82 3.78
C THR A 67 -8.75 -10.93 4.65
N TRP A 68 -8.86 -11.55 5.83
CA TRP A 68 -7.81 -11.59 6.85
C TRP A 68 -6.41 -11.92 6.29
N ARG A 69 -6.26 -13.05 5.59
CA ARG A 69 -4.98 -13.48 5.01
C ARG A 69 -4.54 -12.54 3.88
N ALA A 70 -5.44 -12.20 2.96
CA ALA A 70 -5.05 -11.35 1.83
C ALA A 70 -4.62 -9.95 2.29
N ASN A 71 -5.25 -9.40 3.33
CA ASN A 71 -4.94 -8.09 3.87
C ASN A 71 -3.54 -8.04 4.47
N ILE A 72 -3.13 -9.07 5.21
CA ILE A 72 -1.79 -9.17 5.78
C ILE A 72 -0.74 -9.11 4.66
N HIS A 73 -0.88 -9.96 3.63
CA HIS A 73 0.05 -10.01 2.51
C HIS A 73 0.02 -8.73 1.65
N ALA A 74 -1.17 -8.17 1.41
CA ALA A 74 -1.32 -6.91 0.67
C ALA A 74 -0.68 -5.74 1.41
N SER A 75 -0.87 -5.66 2.73
CA SER A 75 -0.27 -4.64 3.58
C SER A 75 1.25 -4.77 3.61
N LEU A 76 1.78 -5.98 3.77
CA LEU A 76 3.22 -6.23 3.72
C LEU A 76 3.81 -5.75 2.38
N PHE A 77 3.30 -6.27 1.27
CA PHE A 77 3.78 -5.89 -0.06
C PHE A 77 3.67 -4.38 -0.30
N TYR A 78 2.54 -3.76 0.02
CA TYR A 78 2.33 -2.35 -0.28
C TYR A 78 3.22 -1.43 0.56
N ASN A 79 3.51 -1.77 1.82
CA ASN A 79 4.48 -1.02 2.62
C ASN A 79 5.90 -1.15 2.04
N ILE A 80 6.30 -2.33 1.57
CA ILE A 80 7.59 -2.52 0.87
C ILE A 80 7.64 -1.68 -0.41
N TYR A 81 6.60 -1.76 -1.24
CA TYR A 81 6.49 -0.97 -2.47
C TYR A 81 6.56 0.53 -2.20
N LEU A 82 5.84 1.00 -1.18
CA LEU A 82 5.83 2.41 -0.81
C LEU A 82 7.22 2.87 -0.34
N TYR A 83 7.88 2.09 0.52
CA TYR A 83 9.24 2.36 0.97
C TYR A 83 10.23 2.45 -0.21
N LEU A 84 10.17 1.53 -1.16
CA LEU A 84 11.02 1.57 -2.36
C LEU A 84 10.75 2.83 -3.18
N LYS A 85 9.47 3.22 -3.34
CA LYS A 85 9.09 4.40 -4.10
C LYS A 85 9.49 5.71 -3.41
N THR A 86 9.32 5.82 -2.09
CA THR A 86 9.53 7.08 -1.35
C THR A 86 10.96 7.24 -0.83
N GLU A 87 11.51 6.21 -0.19
CA GLU A 87 12.80 6.31 0.49
C GLU A 87 13.98 5.99 -0.44
N THR A 88 13.80 5.06 -1.39
CA THR A 88 14.87 4.65 -2.31
C THR A 88 14.80 5.32 -3.69
N GLY A 89 13.71 6.06 -3.98
CA GLY A 89 13.51 6.75 -5.25
C GLY A 89 13.37 5.82 -6.46
N CYS A 90 13.00 4.54 -6.25
CA CYS A 90 12.79 3.60 -7.35
C CYS A 90 11.66 4.08 -8.28
N SER A 91 11.81 3.81 -9.59
CA SER A 91 10.70 3.98 -10.54
C SER A 91 9.51 3.10 -10.15
N HIS A 92 8.32 3.40 -10.66
CA HIS A 92 7.11 2.60 -10.39
C HIS A 92 7.32 1.11 -10.70
N LEU A 93 7.88 0.81 -11.87
CA LEU A 93 8.11 -0.55 -12.34
C LEU A 93 9.18 -1.27 -11.52
N ASP A 94 10.26 -0.56 -11.16
CA ASP A 94 11.32 -1.11 -10.31
C ASP A 94 10.81 -1.41 -8.91
N ALA A 95 10.06 -0.48 -8.31
CA ALA A 95 9.47 -0.64 -6.99
C ALA A 95 8.47 -1.80 -6.98
N LEU A 96 7.66 -1.95 -8.04
CA LEU A 96 6.74 -3.07 -8.19
C LEU A 96 7.48 -4.42 -8.26
N THR A 97 8.50 -4.50 -9.13
CA THR A 97 9.25 -5.74 -9.37
C THR A 97 10.08 -6.14 -8.15
N LYS A 98 10.89 -5.21 -7.62
CA LYS A 98 11.74 -5.46 -6.45
C LYS A 98 10.89 -5.67 -5.19
N GLY A 99 9.84 -4.88 -5.01
CA GLY A 99 8.96 -5.00 -3.85
C GLY A 99 8.22 -6.33 -3.82
N TYR A 100 7.82 -6.85 -4.98
CA TYR A 100 7.19 -8.16 -5.05
C TYR A 100 8.18 -9.30 -4.79
N ARG A 101 9.44 -9.19 -5.26
CA ARG A 101 10.51 -10.16 -4.90
C ARG A 101 10.75 -10.20 -3.40
N LEU A 102 10.95 -9.05 -2.76
CA LEU A 102 11.13 -8.97 -1.30
C LEU A 102 9.94 -9.55 -0.53
N TYR A 103 8.72 -9.35 -1.04
CA TYR A 103 7.52 -9.98 -0.48
C TYR A 103 7.56 -11.52 -0.60
N LEU A 104 8.00 -12.07 -1.73
CA LEU A 104 8.15 -13.51 -1.91
C LEU A 104 9.25 -14.07 -1.00
N ASP A 105 10.37 -13.37 -0.87
CA ASP A 105 11.48 -13.75 0.00
C ASP A 105 11.01 -13.84 1.46
N HIS A 106 10.29 -12.83 1.94
CA HIS A 106 9.68 -12.85 3.27
C HIS A 106 8.70 -14.01 3.48
N CYS A 107 7.87 -14.31 2.47
CA CYS A 107 6.98 -15.47 2.53
C CYS A 107 7.76 -16.80 2.60
N GLY A 108 8.88 -16.90 1.87
CA GLY A 108 9.74 -18.08 1.86
C GLY A 108 10.46 -18.31 3.18
N GLU A 109 11.01 -17.26 3.78
CA GLU A 109 11.69 -17.30 5.09
C GLU A 109 10.75 -17.78 6.20
N ASP A 110 9.49 -17.33 6.19
CA ASP A 110 8.48 -17.73 7.19
C ASP A 110 7.81 -19.08 6.88
N GLY A 111 8.13 -19.72 5.75
CA GLY A 111 7.47 -20.94 5.29
C GLY A 111 5.98 -20.75 4.96
N VAL A 112 5.55 -19.51 4.70
CA VAL A 112 4.15 -19.16 4.43
C VAL A 112 3.92 -19.10 2.93
N SER A 113 2.91 -19.84 2.45
CA SER A 113 2.50 -19.74 1.04
C SER A 113 2.05 -18.31 0.69
N PRO A 114 2.55 -17.70 -0.39
CA PRO A 114 2.11 -16.37 -0.84
C PRO A 114 0.60 -16.33 -1.10
N ALA A 115 -0.11 -15.38 -0.48
CA ALA A 115 -1.56 -15.18 -0.71
C ALA A 115 -1.86 -14.12 -1.79
N LEU A 116 -0.83 -13.38 -2.20
CA LEU A 116 -0.86 -12.32 -3.20
C LEU A 116 0.03 -12.75 -4.37
N ASP A 117 -0.55 -12.82 -5.57
CA ASP A 117 0.22 -13.01 -6.81
C ASP A 117 0.67 -11.65 -7.39
N MET A 118 1.61 -11.66 -8.34
CA MET A 118 2.19 -10.45 -8.94
C MET A 118 1.13 -9.55 -9.59
N THR A 119 0.15 -10.16 -10.24
CA THR A 119 -0.91 -9.40 -10.92
C THR A 119 -1.81 -8.72 -9.91
N ARG A 120 -2.12 -9.38 -8.78
CA ARG A 120 -2.85 -8.76 -7.67
C ARG A 120 -2.04 -7.67 -6.99
N ALA A 121 -0.75 -7.86 -6.81
CA ALA A 121 0.14 -6.85 -6.25
C ALA A 121 0.12 -5.58 -7.13
N TRP A 122 0.21 -5.73 -8.44
CA TRP A 122 0.03 -4.63 -9.40
C TRP A 122 -1.35 -3.96 -9.31
N THR A 123 -2.44 -4.74 -9.30
CA THR A 123 -3.80 -4.19 -9.16
C THR A 123 -3.99 -3.45 -7.83
N LEU A 124 -3.38 -3.93 -6.74
CA LEU A 124 -3.41 -3.25 -5.46
C LEU A 124 -2.85 -1.83 -5.58
N VAL A 125 -1.68 -1.67 -6.21
CA VAL A 125 -1.08 -0.34 -6.43
C VAL A 125 -2.02 0.57 -7.22
N ARG A 126 -2.67 0.05 -8.27
CA ARG A 126 -3.65 0.79 -9.05
C ARG A 126 -4.86 1.24 -8.22
N PHE A 127 -5.36 0.43 -7.29
CA PHE A 127 -6.44 0.85 -6.40
C PHE A 127 -6.03 1.94 -5.41
N PHE A 128 -4.77 1.97 -5.00
CA PHE A 128 -4.22 3.08 -4.23
C PHE A 128 -4.11 4.35 -5.08
N ASP A 129 -3.59 4.25 -6.30
CA ASP A 129 -3.49 5.40 -7.22
C ASP A 129 -4.87 5.98 -7.58
N ALA A 130 -5.88 5.11 -7.73
CA ALA A 130 -7.27 5.50 -7.96
C ALA A 130 -7.98 6.05 -6.71
N GLY A 131 -7.32 6.03 -5.54
CA GLY A 131 -7.91 6.51 -4.30
C GLY A 131 -9.06 5.65 -3.76
N ILE A 132 -9.12 4.37 -4.14
CA ILE A 132 -10.11 3.40 -3.62
C ILE A 132 -9.62 2.85 -2.27
N LEU A 133 -8.32 2.59 -2.18
CA LEU A 133 -7.68 2.05 -0.98
C LEU A 133 -6.79 3.10 -0.30
N GLN A 134 -6.55 2.89 1.00
CA GLN A 134 -5.61 3.67 1.79
C GLN A 134 -4.84 2.79 2.79
N LEU A 135 -3.77 3.36 3.35
CA LEU A 135 -3.08 2.77 4.49
C LEU A 135 -3.62 3.37 5.78
N THR A 136 -4.03 2.49 6.68
CA THR A 136 -4.60 2.82 7.98
C THR A 136 -3.69 2.33 9.09
N GLN A 137 -3.49 3.13 10.14
CA GLN A 137 -2.64 2.76 11.25
C GLN A 137 -3.41 1.94 12.30
N CYS A 138 -2.87 0.79 12.68
CA CYS A 138 -3.42 -0.04 13.75
C CYS A 138 -3.25 0.63 15.11
N CYS A 139 -4.32 0.70 15.91
CA CYS A 139 -4.26 1.29 17.25
C CYS A 139 -3.41 0.49 18.25
N ARG A 140 -3.20 -0.82 18.02
CA ARG A 140 -2.45 -1.73 18.91
C ARG A 140 -0.97 -1.83 18.54
N CYS A 141 -0.65 -2.31 17.34
CA CYS A 141 0.74 -2.54 16.91
C CYS A 141 1.36 -1.35 16.16
N ARG A 142 0.58 -0.29 15.89
CA ARG A 142 1.00 0.89 15.09
C ARG A 142 1.40 0.59 13.64
N GLY A 143 1.31 -0.66 13.19
CA GLY A 143 1.55 -1.04 11.81
C GLY A 143 0.48 -0.49 10.86
N LYS A 144 0.88 -0.15 9.63
CA LYS A 144 -0.01 0.34 8.57
C LYS A 144 -0.56 -0.83 7.76
N PHE A 145 -1.88 -0.91 7.61
CA PHE A 145 -2.56 -1.96 6.86
C PHE A 145 -3.52 -1.39 5.81
N VAL A 146 -3.84 -2.19 4.80
CA VAL A 146 -4.75 -1.80 3.72
C VAL A 146 -6.19 -1.72 4.24
N ALA A 147 -6.88 -0.62 3.95
CA ALA A 147 -8.30 -0.46 4.21
C ALA A 147 -8.97 0.29 3.06
N HIS A 148 -10.31 0.26 2.99
CA HIS A 148 -11.05 1.13 2.07
C HIS A 148 -10.89 2.59 2.50
N ARG A 149 -10.84 3.50 1.53
CA ARG A 149 -10.59 4.93 1.81
C ARG A 149 -11.65 5.59 2.69
N TYR A 150 -12.89 5.14 2.60
CA TYR A 150 -14.02 5.73 3.30
C TYR A 150 -14.47 4.92 4.53
N ASP A 151 -13.72 3.88 4.92
CA ASP A 151 -14.03 3.13 6.13
C ASP A 151 -13.76 3.97 7.40
N PRO A 152 -14.52 3.77 8.48
CA PRO A 152 -14.27 4.45 9.75
C PRO A 152 -12.86 4.14 10.28
N GLN A 153 -12.06 5.19 10.51
CA GLN A 153 -10.64 5.06 10.89
C GLN A 153 -10.39 5.03 12.41
N ARG A 154 -11.44 5.14 13.23
CA ARG A 154 -11.29 5.28 14.69
C ARG A 154 -11.11 3.91 15.36
N ASN A 155 -10.03 3.76 16.14
CA ASN A 155 -9.73 2.57 16.96
C ASN A 155 -9.70 1.24 16.19
N VAL A 156 -9.27 1.29 14.93
CA VAL A 156 -9.20 0.13 14.03
C VAL A 156 -7.99 -0.75 14.32
N LEU A 157 -8.22 -2.06 14.27
CA LEU A 157 -7.22 -3.10 14.48
C LEU A 157 -6.85 -3.73 13.13
N CYS A 158 -5.56 -3.96 12.89
CA CYS A 158 -5.13 -4.70 11.72
C CYS A 158 -5.48 -6.19 11.84
N CYS A 159 -5.50 -6.89 10.71
CA CYS A 159 -5.76 -8.33 10.65
C CYS A 159 -4.82 -9.16 11.54
N ALA A 160 -3.57 -8.76 11.74
CA ALA A 160 -2.67 -9.47 12.65
C ALA A 160 -3.09 -9.31 14.14
N CYS A 161 -3.63 -8.15 14.52
CA CYS A 161 -4.08 -7.88 15.88
C CYS A 161 -5.48 -8.43 16.18
N LEU A 162 -6.30 -8.65 15.14
CA LEU A 162 -7.62 -9.26 15.23
C LEU A 162 -7.64 -10.58 14.44
N PRO A 163 -7.18 -11.69 15.04
CA PRO A 163 -7.20 -13.00 14.38
C PRO A 163 -8.65 -13.43 14.06
N PRO A 164 -8.84 -14.28 13.02
CA PRO A 164 -10.16 -14.68 12.58
C PRO A 164 -10.88 -15.48 13.67
N PRO A 165 -12.21 -15.35 13.76
CA PRO A 165 -13.00 -15.87 14.89
C PRO A 165 -12.85 -17.39 15.11
N ALA A 166 -12.56 -18.17 14.07
CA ALA A 166 -12.35 -19.61 14.18
C ALA A 166 -11.08 -20.03 14.95
N ARG A 167 -10.11 -19.11 15.15
CA ARG A 167 -8.86 -19.39 15.86
C ARG A 167 -8.84 -18.89 17.31
N VAL A 168 -9.92 -18.23 17.76
CA VAL A 168 -10.04 -17.71 19.13
C VAL A 168 -10.82 -18.71 19.97
N GLY A 169 -10.10 -19.64 20.60
CA GLY A 169 -10.56 -20.24 21.84
C GLY A 169 -10.87 -19.11 22.83
N LYS A 170 -12.15 -18.95 23.17
CA LYS A 170 -12.74 -18.10 24.23
C LYS A 170 -11.71 -17.29 25.04
N THR A 171 -11.28 -16.15 24.53
CA THR A 171 -10.60 -15.13 25.34
C THR A 171 -11.19 -13.78 24.99
N LYS A 172 -11.75 -13.13 26.01
CA LYS A 172 -12.50 -11.87 25.92
C LYS A 172 -11.67 -10.81 25.20
N THR A 173 -12.13 -10.38 24.03
CA THR A 173 -11.60 -9.22 23.31
C THR A 173 -11.70 -8.02 24.23
N ARG A 174 -10.57 -7.55 24.77
CA ARG A 174 -10.53 -6.24 25.45
C ARG A 174 -10.46 -5.17 24.36
N PRO A 175 -11.43 -4.23 24.29
CA PRO A 175 -11.32 -3.11 23.37
C PRO A 175 -10.07 -2.29 23.70
N CYS A 176 -9.43 -1.76 22.66
CA CYS A 176 -8.31 -0.84 22.79
C CYS A 176 -8.77 0.38 23.61
N PRO A 177 -8.01 0.87 24.61
CA PRO A 177 -8.39 2.07 25.33
C PRO A 177 -8.47 3.23 24.33
N ALA A 178 -9.66 3.81 24.19
CA ALA A 178 -9.84 5.04 23.45
C ALA A 178 -8.95 6.11 24.11
N ILE A 179 -8.09 6.76 23.33
CA ILE A 179 -7.46 8.00 23.76
C ILE A 179 -8.60 8.98 23.96
N GLN A 180 -8.87 9.35 25.22
CA GLN A 180 -9.87 10.35 25.56
C GLN A 180 -9.38 11.70 25.04
N GLU A 181 -9.93 12.15 23.91
CA GLU A 181 -9.90 13.57 23.55
C GLU A 181 -10.63 14.34 24.66
N GLN A 182 -9.86 15.07 25.48
CA GLN A 182 -10.40 16.04 26.41
C GLN A 182 -11.16 17.10 25.60
N LYS A 183 -12.49 17.06 25.66
CA LYS A 183 -13.35 18.15 25.20
C LYS A 183 -13.10 19.37 26.08
N ALA A 184 -12.26 20.29 25.64
CA ALA A 184 -12.24 21.65 26.18
C ALA A 184 -13.55 22.35 25.78
N ALA A 185 -14.33 22.74 26.78
CA ALA A 185 -15.57 23.50 26.61
C ALA A 185 -15.29 24.87 25.94
N PRO A 186 -16.23 25.42 25.16
CA PRO A 186 -16.04 26.72 24.51
C PRO A 186 -16.08 27.82 25.58
N LYS A 187 -15.00 28.59 25.71
CA LYS A 187 -15.01 29.82 26.52
C LYS A 187 -15.80 30.89 25.79
N ALA A 188 -16.83 31.40 26.46
CA ALA A 188 -17.61 32.54 26.02
C ALA A 188 -16.73 33.79 25.91
N VAL A 189 -16.88 34.51 24.80
CA VAL A 189 -16.34 35.84 24.57
C VAL A 189 -17.10 36.83 25.45
N VAL A 190 -16.40 37.61 26.27
CA VAL A 190 -16.96 38.73 27.03
C VAL A 190 -16.26 40.02 26.56
N PRO A 191 -17.00 41.11 26.29
CA PRO A 191 -16.49 42.27 25.57
C PRO A 191 -15.56 43.14 26.42
N ILE A 192 -14.63 43.79 25.72
CA ILE A 192 -13.64 44.72 26.26
C ILE A 192 -14.34 46.03 26.66
N THR A 193 -14.41 46.33 27.95
CA THR A 193 -14.66 47.69 28.44
C THR A 193 -13.32 48.36 28.77
N ARG A 194 -13.09 49.50 28.12
CA ARG A 194 -11.96 50.40 28.34
C ARG A 194 -12.09 51.07 29.71
N GLU A 195 -11.15 50.82 30.64
CA GLU A 195 -10.86 51.76 31.73
C GLU A 195 -9.34 51.82 32.01
N ARG A 196 -8.93 52.99 32.53
CA ARG A 196 -7.60 53.62 32.47
C ARG A 196 -6.50 52.95 33.31
N CYS A 197 -5.27 53.04 32.81
CA CYS A 197 -4.03 52.98 33.62
C CYS A 197 -3.97 54.12 34.64
N PRO A 198 -3.46 53.85 35.85
CA PRO A 198 -2.57 54.74 36.55
C PRO A 198 -1.12 54.26 36.43
N ASP A 199 -0.28 55.25 36.17
CA ASP A 199 1.17 55.22 36.04
C ASP A 199 1.88 54.86 37.36
N ALA A 200 3.20 54.75 37.26
CA ALA A 200 4.20 54.97 38.31
C ALA A 200 4.88 53.74 38.96
N SER A 201 6.10 53.51 38.45
CA SER A 201 7.36 53.67 39.19
C SER A 201 7.97 52.48 39.98
N LEU A 202 9.08 51.98 39.40
CA LEU A 202 10.44 51.89 39.97
C LEU A 202 10.70 51.01 41.22
N ARG A 203 11.51 49.94 41.05
CA ARG A 203 12.94 49.84 41.49
C ARG A 203 13.46 48.39 41.43
N LEU A 204 14.65 48.22 40.86
CA LEU A 204 15.55 47.07 41.10
C LEU A 204 16.27 47.22 42.45
N PRO A 205 16.78 46.13 43.02
CA PRO A 205 18.09 46.20 43.65
C PRO A 205 19.07 45.07 43.23
N ALA A 206 20.33 45.52 43.13
CA ALA A 206 21.66 44.89 43.24
C ALA A 206 21.84 43.39 42.95
#